data_AF-A0AA86T4U1-F1
#
_entry.id   AF-A0AA86T4U1-F1
#
_cell.length_a   1.000
_cell.length_b   1.000
_cell.length_c   1.000
_cell.angle_alpha   90.00
_cell.angle_beta   90.00
_cell.angle_gamma   90.00
#
_symmetry.space_group_name_H-M   'P 1'
#
loop_
_entity.id
_entity.type
_entity.pdbx_description
1 polymer ?
#
loop_
_entity_poly.entity_id
_entity_poly.type
_entity_poly.pdbx_seq_one_letter_code
_entity_poly.pdbx_strand_id
1 'polypeptide(L)'
;MNGSDDEPGLKHRAMASPPADQPAAPDPVRQLRETFRRHLDTFYATLKLAPPYHSVEQGILHLTRILNALPVEERQRIANDPAAQWTCFREAFVASGLNMKHRGILAGLARRRETLDLPAEYHCLLDTFLT
;
A
#
# COMPACT_ATOMS: atom_id res chain seq x y z
N MET A 1 -15.77 10.31 74.12
CA MET A 1 -14.71 9.27 74.00
C MET A 1 -15.31 8.11 73.21
N ASN A 2 -14.98 7.94 71.93
CA ASN A 2 -13.82 7.24 71.36
C ASN A 2 -14.09 5.73 71.20
N GLY A 3 -13.93 5.20 69.98
CA GLY A 3 -13.97 3.76 69.69
C GLY A 3 -14.24 3.45 68.21
N SER A 4 -13.17 3.44 67.40
CA SER A 4 -13.11 2.94 66.03
C SER A 4 -13.28 1.41 65.93
N ASP A 5 -13.80 0.94 64.81
CA ASP A 5 -13.49 -0.35 64.13
C ASP A 5 -14.12 -0.24 62.70
N ASP A 6 -13.41 0.15 61.65
CA ASP A 6 -12.41 -0.56 60.82
C ASP A 6 -13.00 -1.58 59.80
N GLU A 7 -13.15 -1.11 58.55
CA GLU A 7 -13.14 -1.80 57.22
C GLU A 7 -13.94 -3.13 56.95
N PRO A 8 -14.04 -3.67 55.71
CA PRO A 8 -14.31 -3.04 54.42
C PRO A 8 -15.38 -3.77 53.57
N GLY A 9 -15.99 -3.03 52.65
CA GLY A 9 -16.97 -3.56 51.70
C GLY A 9 -16.71 -3.19 50.24
N LEU A 10 -15.45 -3.01 49.84
CA LEU A 10 -15.07 -2.78 48.45
C LEU A 10 -15.23 -4.09 47.64
N LYS A 11 -16.30 -4.19 46.83
CA LYS A 11 -16.28 -4.96 45.58
C LYS A 11 -17.42 -4.56 44.64
N HIS A 12 -17.47 -3.29 44.27
CA HIS A 12 -17.88 -2.97 42.91
C HIS A 12 -16.60 -2.88 42.09
N ARG A 13 -16.11 -4.05 41.67
CA ARG A 13 -15.17 -4.13 40.56
C ARG A 13 -15.91 -3.54 39.37
N ALA A 14 -15.72 -2.24 39.16
CA ALA A 14 -16.08 -1.58 37.93
C ALA A 14 -15.45 -2.41 36.82
N MET A 15 -16.31 -3.04 36.04
CA MET A 15 -15.98 -3.57 34.74
C MET A 15 -15.24 -2.47 33.98
N ALA A 16 -13.91 -2.57 33.96
CA ALA A 16 -13.13 -2.03 32.87
C ALA A 16 -13.53 -2.87 31.66
N SER A 17 -14.58 -2.42 30.97
CA SER A 17 -14.81 -2.83 29.60
C SER A 17 -13.47 -2.66 28.88
N PRO A 18 -12.93 -3.70 28.22
CA PRO A 18 -11.83 -3.47 27.30
C PRO A 18 -12.31 -2.40 26.31
N PRO A 19 -11.48 -1.39 25.96
CA PRO A 19 -11.83 -0.51 24.87
C PRO A 19 -12.16 -1.41 23.69
N ALA A 20 -13.33 -1.16 23.13
CA ALA A 20 -13.85 -1.86 21.98
C ALA A 20 -12.72 -2.09 20.97
N ASP A 21 -12.75 -3.27 20.38
CA ASP A 21 -12.25 -3.56 19.04
C ASP A 21 -12.74 -2.45 18.10
N GLN A 22 -12.07 -1.29 18.15
CA GLN A 22 -12.07 -0.35 17.06
C GLN A 22 -11.39 -1.15 15.97
N PRO A 23 -12.03 -1.41 14.82
CA PRO A 23 -11.30 -1.94 13.68
C PRO A 23 -10.19 -0.92 13.45
N ALA A 24 -8.96 -1.27 13.84
CA ALA A 24 -7.81 -0.39 13.72
C ALA A 24 -7.84 0.04 12.26
N ALA A 25 -8.05 1.35 12.02
CA ALA A 25 -8.13 1.89 10.67
C ALA A 25 -6.99 1.24 9.88
N PRO A 26 -7.28 0.58 8.73
CA PRO A 26 -6.31 -0.27 8.07
C PRO A 26 -5.02 0.53 7.92
N ASP A 27 -3.92 -0.02 8.44
CA ASP A 27 -2.63 0.67 8.41
C ASP A 27 -2.39 1.14 6.96
N PRO A 28 -2.29 2.46 6.72
CA PRO A 28 -2.30 3.00 5.36
C PRO A 28 -1.15 2.44 4.53
N VAL A 29 -0.04 2.10 5.18
CA VAL A 29 1.10 1.44 4.53
C VAL A 29 0.72 0.03 4.08
N ARG A 30 0.09 -0.78 4.93
CA ARG A 30 -0.42 -2.10 4.57
C ARG A 30 -1.42 -2.02 3.42
N GLN A 31 -2.40 -1.12 3.50
CA GLN A 31 -3.39 -0.91 2.44
C GLN A 31 -2.71 -0.59 1.10
N LEU A 32 -1.79 0.38 1.08
CA LEU A 32 -1.07 0.79 -0.12
C LEU A 32 -0.20 -0.34 -0.71
N ARG A 33 0.45 -1.15 0.14
CA ARG A 33 1.22 -2.32 -0.29
C ARG A 33 0.34 -3.37 -0.96
N GLU A 34 -0.80 -3.70 -0.35
CA GLU A 34 -1.74 -4.69 -0.89
C GLU A 34 -2.37 -4.19 -2.21
N THR A 35 -2.67 -2.90 -2.30
CA THR A 35 -3.15 -2.25 -3.53
C THR A 35 -2.09 -2.27 -4.62
N PHE A 36 -0.85 -1.87 -4.32
CA PHE A 36 0.25 -1.92 -5.28
C PHE A 36 0.49 -3.32 -5.83
N ARG A 37 0.50 -4.34 -4.96
CA ARG A 37 0.66 -5.73 -5.37
C ARG A 37 -0.46 -6.19 -6.31
N ARG A 38 -1.71 -5.84 -6.02
CA ARG A 38 -2.87 -6.14 -6.90
C ARG A 38 -2.78 -5.43 -8.23
N HIS A 39 -2.31 -4.18 -8.27
CA HIS A 39 -2.06 -3.48 -9.53
C HIS A 39 -0.97 -4.15 -10.35
N LEU A 40 0.14 -4.58 -9.73
CA LEU A 40 1.19 -5.30 -10.46
C LEU A 40 0.67 -6.64 -11.01
N ASP A 41 -0.09 -7.39 -10.22
CA ASP A 41 -0.71 -8.64 -10.66
C ASP A 41 -1.63 -8.42 -11.88
N THR A 42 -2.55 -7.46 -11.76
CA THR A 42 -3.47 -7.07 -12.85
C THR A 42 -2.69 -6.62 -14.08
N PHE A 43 -1.68 -5.75 -13.91
CA PHE A 43 -0.86 -5.24 -15.00
C PHE A 43 -0.17 -6.36 -15.77
N TYR A 44 0.53 -7.27 -15.08
CA TYR A 44 1.23 -8.37 -15.74
C TYR A 44 0.25 -9.38 -16.34
N ALA A 45 -0.88 -9.67 -15.68
CA ALA A 45 -1.92 -10.57 -16.19
C ALA A 45 -2.57 -10.02 -17.48
N THR A 46 -2.95 -8.75 -17.52
CA THR A 46 -3.52 -8.09 -18.72
C THR A 46 -2.54 -8.12 -19.88
N LEU A 47 -1.25 -7.95 -19.61
CA LEU A 47 -0.20 -8.00 -20.63
C LEU A 47 0.22 -9.43 -21.00
N LYS A 48 -0.41 -10.46 -20.40
CA LYS A 48 -0.10 -11.88 -20.58
C LYS A 48 1.38 -12.21 -20.29
N LEU A 49 1.94 -11.54 -19.29
CA LEU A 49 3.31 -11.71 -18.83
C LEU A 49 3.31 -12.34 -17.43
N ALA A 50 4.31 -13.17 -17.15
CA ALA A 50 4.54 -13.63 -15.79
C ALA A 50 5.14 -12.47 -14.96
N PRO A 51 4.58 -12.15 -13.79
CA PRO A 51 5.16 -11.13 -12.93
C PRO A 51 6.56 -11.56 -12.45
N PRO A 52 7.59 -10.71 -12.55
CA PRO A 52 8.92 -11.01 -12.03
C PRO A 52 8.92 -10.89 -10.51
N TYR A 53 8.49 -11.95 -9.81
CA TYR A 53 8.23 -11.96 -8.36
C TYR A 53 9.31 -11.28 -7.53
N HIS A 54 10.60 -11.55 -7.81
CA HIS A 54 11.69 -10.93 -7.05
C HIS A 54 11.67 -9.39 -7.17
N SER A 55 11.51 -8.83 -8.37
CA SER A 55 11.42 -7.38 -8.58
C SER A 55 10.12 -6.81 -8.02
N VAL A 56 9.02 -7.56 -8.06
CA VAL A 56 7.75 -7.17 -7.43
C VAL A 56 7.92 -7.01 -5.92
N GLU A 57 8.55 -7.99 -5.26
CA GLU A 57 8.84 -7.91 -3.83
C GLU A 57 9.75 -6.73 -3.49
N GLN A 58 10.78 -6.47 -4.31
CA GLN A 58 11.61 -5.27 -4.15
C GLN A 58 10.78 -3.99 -4.28
N GLY A 59 9.85 -3.91 -5.24
CA GLY A 59 8.94 -2.77 -5.38
C GLY A 59 8.10 -2.54 -4.14
N ILE A 60 7.53 -3.60 -3.58
CA ILE A 60 6.74 -3.53 -2.34
C ILE A 60 7.62 -3.06 -1.17
N LEU A 61 8.85 -3.56 -1.05
CA LEU A 61 9.79 -3.13 -0.02
C LEU A 61 10.19 -1.65 -0.17
N HIS A 62 10.45 -1.19 -1.40
CA HIS A 62 10.75 0.21 -1.70
C HIS A 62 9.56 1.13 -1.36
N LEU A 63 8.35 0.77 -1.80
CA LEU A 63 7.14 1.51 -1.45
C LEU A 63 6.96 1.60 0.07
N THR A 64 7.18 0.49 0.77
CA THR A 64 7.09 0.44 2.24
C THR A 64 8.08 1.40 2.89
N ARG A 65 9.33 1.47 2.39
CA ARG A 65 10.34 2.40 2.91
C ARG A 65 9.96 3.86 2.66
N ILE A 66 9.50 4.20 1.44
CA ILE A 66 9.03 5.54 1.09
C ILE A 66 7.91 5.96 2.04
N LEU A 67 6.89 5.11 2.20
CA LEU A 67 5.74 5.42 3.05
C LEU A 67 6.11 5.54 4.54
N ASN A 68 7.00 4.70 5.06
CA ASN A 68 7.43 4.78 6.46
C ASN A 68 8.31 6.01 6.75
N ALA A 69 8.97 6.58 5.73
CA ALA A 69 9.71 7.83 5.87
C ALA A 69 8.77 9.05 5.95
N LEU A 70 7.49 8.92 5.57
CA LEU A 70 6.51 9.99 5.59
C LEU A 70 5.77 10.07 6.95
N PRO A 71 5.31 11.27 7.34
CA PRO A 71 4.43 11.43 8.48
C PRO A 71 3.11 10.66 8.27
N VAL A 72 2.45 10.29 9.37
CA VAL A 72 1.22 9.48 9.35
C VAL A 72 0.11 10.18 8.55
N GLU A 73 -0.01 11.50 8.71
CA GLU A 73 -1.00 12.32 7.99
C GLU A 73 -0.80 12.23 6.47
N GLU A 74 0.45 12.29 6.00
CA GLU A 74 0.75 12.19 4.58
C GLU A 74 0.50 10.77 4.06
N ARG A 75 0.81 9.73 4.84
CA ARG A 75 0.45 8.34 4.50
C ARG A 75 -1.06 8.17 4.34
N GLN A 76 -1.86 8.76 5.23
CA GLN A 76 -3.31 8.74 5.15
C GLN A 76 -3.82 9.53 3.93
N ARG A 77 -3.21 10.68 3.65
CA ARG A 77 -3.52 11.46 2.45
C ARG A 77 -3.27 10.64 1.18
N ILE A 78 -2.10 10.00 1.06
CA ILE A 78 -1.78 9.13 -0.07
C ILE A 78 -2.77 7.97 -0.15
N ALA A 79 -3.12 7.33 0.97
CA ALA A 79 -4.09 6.23 0.99
C ALA A 79 -5.50 6.64 0.51
N ASN A 80 -5.87 7.92 0.57
CA ASN A 80 -7.15 8.43 0.11
C ASN A 80 -7.10 9.17 -1.24
N ASP A 81 -5.90 9.49 -1.75
CA ASP A 81 -5.71 10.23 -2.99
C ASP A 81 -5.10 9.34 -4.09
N PRO A 82 -5.90 8.89 -5.09
CA PRO A 82 -5.42 7.95 -6.11
C PRO A 82 -4.24 8.50 -6.92
N ALA A 83 -4.19 9.80 -7.18
CA ALA A 83 -3.07 10.41 -7.91
C ALA A 83 -1.75 10.31 -7.13
N ALA A 84 -1.78 10.56 -5.82
CA ALA A 84 -0.64 10.36 -4.94
C ALA A 84 -0.24 8.88 -4.83
N GLN A 85 -1.20 7.95 -4.79
CA GLN A 85 -0.90 6.52 -4.82
C GLN A 85 -0.10 6.14 -6.07
N TRP A 86 -0.61 6.51 -7.25
CA TRP A 86 0.03 6.22 -8.53
C TRP A 86 1.42 6.84 -8.63
N THR A 87 1.63 8.01 -8.03
CA THR A 87 2.95 8.65 -7.94
C THR A 87 3.93 7.78 -7.13
N CYS A 88 3.55 7.36 -5.92
CA CYS A 88 4.37 6.48 -5.08
C CYS A 88 4.59 5.10 -5.73
N PHE A 89 3.56 4.55 -6.39
CA PHE A 89 3.64 3.27 -7.09
C PHE A 89 4.61 3.33 -8.26
N ARG A 90 4.56 4.41 -9.06
CA ARG A 90 5.49 4.63 -10.18
C ARG A 90 6.93 4.76 -9.68
N GLU A 91 7.16 5.49 -8.60
CA GLU A 91 8.48 5.63 -7.99
C GLU A 91 9.02 4.27 -7.52
N ALA A 92 8.22 3.51 -6.77
CA ALA A 92 8.59 2.17 -6.30
C ALA A 92 8.81 1.18 -7.46
N PHE A 93 8.03 1.30 -8.54
CA PHE A 93 8.17 0.49 -9.75
C PHE A 93 9.51 0.74 -10.45
N VAL A 94 9.91 1.99 -10.59
CA VAL A 94 11.21 2.35 -11.20
C VAL A 94 12.36 1.96 -10.27
N ALA A 95 12.26 2.26 -8.96
CA ALA A 95 13.31 1.98 -7.99
C ALA A 95 13.62 0.48 -7.85
N SER A 96 12.62 -0.39 -8.02
CA SER A 96 12.79 -1.85 -7.98
C SER A 96 13.33 -2.46 -9.27
N GLY A 97 13.49 -1.66 -10.34
CA GLY A 97 13.93 -2.12 -11.64
C GLY A 97 12.87 -2.92 -12.41
N LEU A 98 11.59 -2.86 -12.01
CA LEU A 98 10.48 -3.47 -12.77
C LEU A 98 10.37 -2.86 -14.18
N ASN A 99 10.70 -1.58 -14.32
CA ASN A 99 10.78 -0.88 -15.61
C ASN A 99 11.90 -1.40 -16.54
N MET A 100 12.85 -2.19 -16.02
CA MET A 100 13.87 -2.85 -16.82
C MET A 100 13.47 -4.27 -17.23
N LYS A 101 12.52 -4.89 -16.50
CA LYS A 101 12.03 -6.24 -16.80
C LYS A 101 11.14 -6.19 -18.03
N HIS A 102 11.38 -7.12 -18.96
CA HIS A 102 10.64 -7.21 -20.21
C HIS A 102 10.62 -5.89 -21.01
N ARG A 103 11.61 -4.99 -20.82
CA ARG A 103 11.60 -3.63 -21.38
C ARG A 103 11.29 -3.61 -22.87
N GLY A 104 11.89 -4.51 -23.66
CA GLY A 104 11.62 -4.57 -25.11
C GLY A 104 10.15 -4.85 -25.44
N ILE A 105 9.54 -5.82 -24.76
CA ILE A 105 8.14 -6.20 -24.94
C ILE A 105 7.23 -5.07 -24.44
N LEU A 106 7.47 -4.58 -23.22
CA LEU A 106 6.67 -3.53 -22.59
C LEU A 106 6.77 -2.19 -23.30
N ALA A 107 7.93 -1.80 -23.84
CA ALA A 107 8.07 -0.60 -24.67
C ALA A 107 7.28 -0.72 -25.98
N GLY A 108 7.26 -1.92 -26.60
CA GLY A 108 6.42 -2.20 -27.76
C GLY A 108 4.92 -2.08 -27.44
N LEU A 109 4.50 -2.63 -26.30
CA LEU A 109 3.12 -2.54 -25.81
C LEU A 109 2.75 -1.10 -25.44
N ALA A 110 3.63 -0.34 -24.78
CA ALA A 110 3.42 1.05 -24.40
C ALA A 110 3.20 1.97 -25.61
N ARG A 111 3.89 1.70 -26.73
CA ARG A 111 3.66 2.41 -28.01
C ARG A 111 2.30 2.11 -28.62
N ARG A 112 1.71 0.95 -28.32
CA ARG A 112 0.39 0.52 -28.79
C ARG A 112 -0.64 0.51 -27.65
N ARG A 113 -0.45 1.34 -26.61
CA ARG A 113 -1.28 1.32 -25.39
C ARG A 113 -2.78 1.48 -25.65
N GLU A 114 -3.16 2.19 -26.71
CA GLU A 114 -4.56 2.37 -27.13
C GLU A 114 -5.22 1.05 -27.61
N THR A 115 -4.42 0.03 -27.90
CA THR A 115 -4.89 -1.32 -28.28
C THR A 115 -4.92 -2.29 -27.11
N LEU A 116 -4.43 -1.88 -25.93
CA LEU A 116 -4.45 -2.69 -24.73
C LEU A 116 -5.77 -2.50 -23.99
N ASP A 117 -6.33 -3.59 -23.51
CA ASP A 117 -7.48 -3.59 -22.60
C ASP A 117 -7.03 -3.24 -21.17
N LEU A 118 -6.27 -2.15 -21.03
CA LEU A 118 -5.65 -1.72 -19.78
C LEU A 118 -6.21 -0.35 -19.38
N PRO A 119 -6.63 -0.16 -18.12
CA PRO A 119 -7.13 1.13 -17.67
C PRO A 119 -6.08 2.23 -17.84
N ALA A 120 -6.54 3.46 -18.13
CA ALA A 120 -5.67 4.61 -18.39
C ALA A 120 -4.74 4.94 -17.21
N GLU A 121 -5.10 4.53 -16.00
CA GLU A 121 -4.31 4.67 -14.78
C GLU A 121 -2.93 4.02 -14.90
N TYR A 122 -2.86 2.84 -15.54
CA TYR A 122 -1.62 2.09 -15.73
C TYR A 122 -0.74 2.68 -16.83
N HIS A 123 -1.23 3.65 -17.60
CA HIS A 123 -0.41 4.34 -18.59
C HIS A 123 0.79 5.04 -17.95
N CYS A 124 0.69 5.49 -16.70
CA CYS A 124 1.81 6.08 -15.98
C CYS A 124 2.98 5.09 -15.75
N LEU A 125 2.69 3.79 -15.66
CA LEU A 125 3.70 2.73 -15.60
C LEU A 125 4.25 2.41 -16.99
N LEU A 126 3.39 2.34 -18.01
CA LEU A 126 3.82 2.12 -19.40
C LEU A 126 4.74 3.24 -19.90
N ASP A 127 4.48 4.48 -19.49
CA ASP A 127 5.30 5.65 -19.80
C ASP A 127 6.77 5.47 -19.37
N THR A 128 7.02 4.74 -18.27
CA THR A 128 8.38 4.46 -17.80
C THR A 128 9.23 3.64 -18.77
N PHE A 129 8.60 3.01 -19.77
CA PHE A 129 9.26 2.22 -20.83
C PHE A 129 9.46 2.99 -22.13
N LEU A 130 8.86 4.18 -22.27
CA LEU A 130 9.00 5.05 -23.43
C LEU A 130 10.14 6.08 -23.28
N THR A 131 10.67 6.21 -22.07
CA THR A 131 11.90 6.95 -21.77
C THR A 131 13.15 6.16 -22.21
#